data_AF-A0A373FXP9-F1
#
_entry.id   AF-A0A373FXP9-F1
#
_cell.length_a   1.000
_cell.length_b   1.000
_cell.length_c   1.000
_cell.angle_alpha   90.00
_cell.angle_beta   90.00
_cell.angle_gamma   90.00
#
_symmetry.space_group_name_H-M   'P 1'
#
loop_
_entity.id
_entity.type
_entity.pdbx_description
1 polymer ?
#
loop_
_entity_poly.entity_id
_entity_poly.type
_entity_poly.pdbx_seq_one_letter_code
_entity_poly.pdbx_strand_id
1 'polypeptide(L)'
;MKKSLDEIEAGDKVYYTSRYYSKILKVDRVTSTTIICGTEKFRKQNGRQIPADTWGSSYISVLTESLEKQYFEMIRKKQLITEIKSVDLFQLSVDSLQQISDVIQNSMTDENT
;
A
#
# COMPACT_ATOMS: atom_id res chain seq x y z
N MET A 1 -12.17 12.04 -9.61
CA MET A 1 -12.18 10.86 -8.71
C MET A 1 -13.53 10.75 -8.03
N LYS A 2 -14.00 9.53 -7.76
CA LYS A 2 -15.22 9.29 -6.98
C LYS A 2 -15.05 9.84 -5.56
N LYS A 3 -16.12 10.21 -4.87
CA LYS A 3 -16.10 10.79 -3.51
C LYS A 3 -16.67 9.85 -2.45
N SER A 4 -17.46 8.87 -2.86
CA SER A 4 -18.09 7.89 -1.98
C SER A 4 -18.01 6.48 -2.57
N LEU A 5 -18.08 5.47 -1.70
CA LEU A 5 -18.30 4.09 -2.10
C LEU A 5 -19.63 3.91 -2.85
N ASP A 6 -20.57 4.85 -2.68
CA ASP A 6 -21.85 4.81 -3.38
C ASP A 6 -21.74 4.98 -4.89
N GLU A 7 -20.73 5.73 -5.32
CA GLU A 7 -20.47 6.06 -6.72
C GLU A 7 -19.56 5.03 -7.41
N ILE A 8 -19.06 4.02 -6.69
CA ILE A 8 -18.17 3.00 -7.22
C ILE A 8 -18.93 2.09 -8.20
N GLU A 9 -18.30 1.82 -9.33
CA GLU A 9 -18.82 0.98 -10.42
C GLU A 9 -17.85 -0.17 -10.75
N ALA A 10 -18.32 -1.13 -11.55
CA ALA A 10 -17.46 -2.20 -12.03
C ALA A 10 -16.35 -1.63 -12.93
N GLY A 11 -15.12 -2.08 -12.71
CA GLY A 11 -13.92 -1.56 -13.38
C GLY A 11 -13.15 -0.52 -12.58
N ASP A 12 -13.77 0.13 -11.59
CA ASP A 12 -13.09 1.07 -10.70
C ASP A 12 -12.02 0.40 -9.83
N LYS A 13 -11.12 1.21 -9.27
CA LYS A 13 -10.16 0.77 -8.27
C LYS A 13 -10.54 1.30 -6.89
N VAL A 14 -10.37 0.46 -5.88
CA VAL A 14 -10.57 0.82 -4.46
C VAL A 14 -9.31 0.52 -3.66
N TYR A 15 -9.10 1.27 -2.59
CA TYR A 15 -7.99 1.06 -1.67
C TYR A 15 -8.42 0.10 -0.58
N TYR A 16 -7.79 -1.06 -0.50
CA TYR A 16 -8.00 -2.03 0.56
C TYR A 16 -7.01 -1.80 1.69
N THR A 17 -7.52 -1.84 2.92
CA THR A 17 -6.73 -1.80 4.15
C THR A 17 -7.15 -2.91 5.09
N SER A 18 -6.15 -3.51 5.74
CA SER A 18 -6.32 -4.47 6.82
C SER A 18 -5.30 -4.15 7.91
N ARG A 19 -5.36 -4.90 9.02
CA ARG A 19 -4.35 -4.80 10.08
C ARG A 19 -2.91 -5.04 9.59
N TYR A 20 -2.74 -5.91 8.60
CA TYR A 20 -1.41 -6.43 8.24
C TYR A 20 -0.85 -5.82 6.95
N TYR A 21 -1.72 -5.45 6.02
CA TYR A 21 -1.31 -4.94 4.73
C TYR A 21 -2.41 -4.12 4.06
N SER A 22 -2.00 -3.39 3.02
CA SER A 22 -2.88 -2.66 2.12
C SER A 22 -2.63 -3.10 0.69
N LYS A 23 -3.63 -3.00 -0.17
CA LYS A 23 -3.53 -3.27 -1.61
C LYS A 23 -4.52 -2.42 -2.40
N ILE A 24 -4.28 -2.25 -3.70
CA ILE A 24 -5.28 -1.68 -4.60
C ILE A 24 -6.05 -2.85 -5.22
N LEU A 25 -7.37 -2.81 -5.12
CA LEU A 25 -8.27 -3.81 -5.68
C LEU A 25 -9.00 -3.25 -6.90
N LYS A 26 -9.20 -4.10 -7.91
CA LYS A 26 -10.13 -3.81 -9.01
C LYS A 26 -11.51 -4.32 -8.63
N VAL A 27 -12.52 -3.49 -8.87
CA VAL A 27 -13.92 -3.82 -8.64
C VAL A 27 -14.43 -4.63 -9.82
N ASP A 28 -14.91 -5.84 -9.56
CA ASP A 28 -15.46 -6.72 -10.59
C ASP A 28 -16.97 -6.50 -10.76
N ARG A 29 -17.68 -6.32 -9.65
CA ARG A 29 -19.13 -6.13 -9.64
C ARG A 29 -19.58 -5.30 -8.45
N VAL A 30 -20.59 -4.46 -8.68
CA VAL A 30 -21.28 -3.71 -7.62
C VAL A 30 -22.73 -4.12 -7.59
N THR A 31 -23.26 -4.38 -6.40
CA THR A 31 -24.70 -4.59 -6.14
C THR A 31 -25.24 -3.42 -5.31
N SER A 32 -26.54 -3.44 -5.00
CA SER A 32 -27.17 -2.41 -4.16
C SER A 32 -26.49 -2.21 -2.80
N THR A 33 -25.90 -3.27 -2.23
CA THR A 33 -25.33 -3.24 -0.87
C THR A 33 -23.88 -3.68 -0.79
N THR A 34 -23.31 -4.22 -1.88
CA THR A 34 -22.01 -4.89 -1.85
C THR A 34 -21.12 -4.48 -3.03
N ILE A 35 -19.84 -4.29 -2.76
CA ILE A 35 -18.77 -4.14 -3.75
C ILE A 35 -17.96 -5.44 -3.75
N ILE A 36 -17.71 -6.01 -4.93
CA ILE A 36 -17.04 -7.32 -5.09
C ILE A 36 -15.73 -7.12 -5.83
N CYS A 37 -14.64 -7.60 -5.24
CA CYS A 37 -13.29 -7.56 -5.79
C CYS A 37 -12.68 -8.96 -5.69
N GLY A 38 -12.62 -9.69 -6.79
CA GLY A 38 -12.25 -11.10 -6.85
C GLY A 38 -13.15 -11.96 -5.96
N THR A 39 -12.53 -12.66 -5.01
CA THR A 39 -13.22 -13.47 -4.01
C THR A 39 -13.69 -12.67 -2.79
N GLU A 40 -13.27 -11.41 -2.67
CA GLU A 40 -13.56 -10.55 -1.52
C GLU A 40 -14.83 -9.73 -1.76
N LYS A 41 -15.64 -9.57 -0.72
CA LYS A 41 -16.88 -8.79 -0.76
C LYS A 41 -16.87 -7.76 0.35
N PHE A 42 -17.37 -6.57 0.08
CA PHE A 42 -17.35 -5.44 1.00
C PHE A 42 -18.71 -4.76 1.05
N ARG A 43 -19.13 -4.34 2.24
CA ARG A 43 -20.36 -3.56 2.41
C ARG A 43 -20.21 -2.20 1.74
N LYS A 44 -21.13 -1.83 0.88
CA LYS A 44 -21.13 -0.53 0.19
C LYS A 44 -21.24 0.64 1.16
N GLN A 45 -22.01 0.47 2.24
CA GLN A 45 -22.25 1.49 3.27
C GLN A 45 -20.96 1.98 3.97
N ASN A 46 -20.01 1.10 4.26
CA ASN A 46 -18.85 1.44 5.11
C ASN A 46 -17.55 0.76 4.69
N GLY A 47 -17.55 0.07 3.56
CA GLY A 47 -16.39 -0.63 3.02
C GLY A 47 -15.96 -1.88 3.79
N ARG A 48 -16.63 -2.27 4.88
CA ARG A 48 -16.20 -3.41 5.70
C ARG A 48 -16.36 -4.73 4.97
N GLN A 49 -15.34 -5.58 5.02
CA GLN A 49 -15.35 -6.91 4.41
C GLN A 49 -16.46 -7.81 4.99
N ILE A 50 -17.06 -8.63 4.12
CA ILE A 50 -18.09 -9.63 4.46
C ILE A 50 -17.80 -10.99 3.80
N PRO A 51 -17.97 -12.12 4.51
CA PRO A 51 -18.19 -12.20 5.96
C PRO A 51 -17.01 -11.57 6.71
N ALA A 52 -17.30 -11.00 7.88
CA ALA A 52 -16.26 -10.37 8.67
C ALA A 52 -15.40 -11.47 9.30
N ASP A 53 -14.10 -11.44 9.06
CA ASP A 53 -13.16 -12.22 9.85
C ASP A 53 -13.16 -11.69 11.30
N THR A 54 -13.18 -12.61 12.26
CA THR A 54 -13.16 -12.31 13.69
C THR A 54 -11.81 -11.73 14.12
N TRP A 55 -10.73 -12.06 13.41
CA TRP A 55 -9.36 -11.74 13.81
C TRP A 55 -8.78 -10.52 13.07
N GLY A 56 -9.27 -10.22 11.86
CA GLY A 56 -8.87 -9.06 11.08
C GLY A 56 -10.05 -8.38 10.40
N SER A 57 -10.44 -7.20 10.89
CA SER A 57 -11.37 -6.37 10.12
C SER A 57 -10.63 -5.70 8.96
N SER A 58 -11.05 -6.01 7.74
CA SER A 58 -10.55 -5.36 6.53
C SER A 58 -11.62 -4.45 5.93
N TYR A 59 -11.17 -3.40 5.25
CA TYR A 59 -12.01 -2.36 4.70
C TYR A 59 -11.54 -1.98 3.31
N ILE A 60 -12.47 -1.48 2.50
CA ILE A 60 -12.16 -0.69 1.33
C ILE A 60 -12.54 0.77 1.54
N SER A 61 -11.78 1.67 0.93
CA SER A 61 -12.12 3.07 0.76
C SER A 61 -11.99 3.46 -0.70
N VAL A 62 -12.54 4.62 -1.05
CA VAL A 62 -12.32 5.21 -2.37
C VAL A 62 -10.82 5.44 -2.55
N LEU A 63 -10.27 5.02 -3.69
CA LEU A 63 -8.87 5.26 -4.01
C LEU A 63 -8.69 6.75 -4.37
N THR A 64 -7.92 7.46 -3.55
CA THR A 64 -7.54 8.86 -3.81
C THR A 64 -6.12 8.91 -4.41
N GLU A 65 -5.79 10.00 -5.11
CA GLU A 65 -4.45 10.21 -5.68
C GLU A 65 -3.36 10.13 -4.60
N SER A 66 -3.63 10.67 -3.41
CA SER A 66 -2.71 10.61 -2.28
C SER A 66 -2.49 9.17 -1.80
N LEU A 67 -3.57 8.37 -1.66
CA LEU A 67 -3.45 6.96 -1.26
C LEU A 67 -2.74 6.12 -2.32
N GLU A 68 -3.02 6.36 -3.59
CA GLU A 68 -2.36 5.66 -4.70
C GLU A 68 -0.85 5.97 -4.70
N LYS A 69 -0.47 7.24 -4.56
CA LYS A 69 0.93 7.66 -4.44
C LYS A 69 1.62 7.00 -3.24
N GLN A 70 1.02 7.08 -2.04
CA GLN A 70 1.57 6.46 -0.83
C GLN A 70 1.76 4.94 -0.99
N TYR A 71 0.80 4.26 -1.64
CA TYR A 71 0.87 2.83 -1.89
C TYR A 71 2.07 2.45 -2.77
N PHE A 72 2.25 3.15 -3.90
CA PHE A 72 3.36 2.87 -4.81
C PHE A 72 4.72 3.27 -4.20
N GLU A 73 4.78 4.36 -3.42
CA GLU A 73 5.98 4.72 -2.65
C GLU A 73 6.35 3.63 -1.65
N MET A 74 5.38 3.07 -0.92
CA MET A 74 5.62 1.97 0.02
C MET A 74 6.14 0.72 -0.70
N ILE A 75 5.55 0.33 -1.83
CA ILE A 75 6.04 -0.81 -2.62
C ILE A 75 7.47 -0.57 -3.08
N ARG A 76 7.76 0.61 -3.63
CA ARG A 76 9.09 0.96 -4.10
C ARG A 76 10.11 0.93 -2.97
N LYS A 77 9.76 1.45 -1.79
CA LYS A 77 10.60 1.41 -0.59
C LYS A 77 10.91 -0.02 -0.16
N LYS A 78 9.91 -0.91 -0.16
CA LYS A 78 10.12 -2.34 0.17
C LYS A 78 11.07 -3.00 -0.83
N GLN A 79 10.91 -2.76 -2.13
CA GLN A 79 11.79 -3.30 -3.18
C GLN A 79 13.24 -2.84 -2.98
N LEU A 80 13.45 -1.54 -2.77
CA LEU A 80 14.79 -0.97 -2.53
C LEU A 80 15.46 -1.58 -1.29
N ILE A 81 14.71 -1.75 -0.18
CA ILE A 81 15.22 -2.38 1.03
C ILE A 81 15.64 -3.83 0.75
N THR A 82 14.83 -4.59 0.01
CA THR A 82 15.16 -5.97 -0.37
C THR A 82 16.41 -6.03 -1.23
N GLU A 83 16.52 -5.15 -2.22
CA GLU A 83 17.68 -5.04 -3.11
C GLU A 83 18.95 -4.73 -2.33
N ILE A 84 18.93 -3.71 -1.46
CA ILE A 84 20.07 -3.35 -0.60
C ILE A 84 20.46 -4.51 0.32
N LYS A 85 19.49 -5.19 0.96
CA LYS A 85 19.75 -6.35 1.82
C LYS A 85 20.34 -7.55 1.09
N SER A 86 20.15 -7.63 -0.23
CA SER A 86 20.69 -8.72 -1.04
C SER A 86 22.14 -8.52 -1.47
N VAL A 87 22.68 -7.30 -1.33
CA VAL A 87 24.06 -6.99 -1.67
C VAL A 87 25.00 -7.50 -0.57
N ASP A 88 25.99 -8.30 -0.95
CA ASP A 88 27.15 -8.58 -0.10
C ASP A 88 28.07 -7.35 -0.09
N LEU A 89 28.07 -6.61 1.02
CA LEU A 89 28.84 -5.38 1.18
C LEU A 89 30.35 -5.60 1.02
N PHE A 90 30.87 -6.81 1.25
CA PHE A 90 32.30 -7.11 1.07
C PHE A 90 32.73 -7.10 -0.40
N GLN A 91 31.78 -7.25 -1.34
CA GLN A 91 32.07 -7.18 -2.77
C GLN A 91 32.15 -5.74 -3.29
N LEU A 92 31.77 -4.74 -2.49
CA LEU A 92 31.82 -3.34 -2.88
C LEU A 92 33.23 -2.77 -2.70
N SER A 93 33.60 -1.80 -3.54
CA SER A 93 34.85 -1.06 -3.36
C SER A 93 34.79 -0.16 -2.12
N VAL A 94 35.97 0.20 -1.59
CA VAL A 94 36.08 1.15 -0.48
C VAL A 94 35.38 2.47 -0.81
N ASP A 95 35.51 2.97 -2.04
CA ASP A 95 34.86 4.21 -2.48
C ASP A 95 33.32 4.11 -2.43
N SER A 96 32.75 2.98 -2.85
CA SER A 96 31.30 2.75 -2.78
C SER A 96 30.82 2.64 -1.33
N LEU A 97 31.59 1.99 -0.46
CA LEU A 97 31.27 1.91 0.97
C LEU A 97 31.33 3.29 1.65
N GLN A 98 32.29 4.14 1.25
CA GLN A 98 32.37 5.51 1.76
C GLN A 98 31.14 6.33 1.37
N GLN A 99 30.70 6.26 0.10
CA GLN A 99 29.49 6.93 -0.35
C GLN A 99 28.24 6.49 0.43
N ILE A 100 28.09 5.18 0.69
CA ILE A 100 26.99 4.65 1.50
C ILE A 100 27.06 5.21 2.93
N SER A 101 28.24 5.23 3.53
CA SER A 101 28.45 5.79 4.88
C SER A 101 28.06 7.27 4.94
N ASP A 102 28.47 8.06 3.96
CA ASP A 102 28.18 9.50 3.92
C ASP A 102 26.67 9.78 3.84
N VAL A 103 25.93 9.00 3.03
CA VAL A 103 24.47 9.09 2.93
C VAL A 103 23.81 8.77 4.28
N ILE A 104 24.27 7.71 4.96
CA ILE A 104 23.71 7.30 6.27
C ILE A 104 23.95 8.40 7.31
N GLN A 105 25.16 8.97 7.37
CA GLN A 105 25.49 10.01 8.35
C GLN A 105 24.65 11.28 8.15
N ASN A 106 24.53 11.75 6.89
CA ASN A 106 23.73 12.93 6.58
C ASN A 106 22.24 12.74 6.91
N SER A 107 21.70 11.53 6.73
CA SER A 107 20.31 11.22 7.08
C SER A 107 20.02 11.25 8.59
N MET A 108 21.01 10.95 9.44
CA MET A 108 20.85 10.99 10.90
C MET A 108 20.94 12.40 11.48
N THR A 109 21.59 13.34 10.78
CA THR A 109 21.65 14.75 11.17
C THR A 109 20.38 15.52 10.79
N ASP A 110 19.73 15.16 9.68
CA ASP A 110 18.49 15.81 9.22
C ASP A 110 17.26 15.48 10.09
N GLU A 111 17.27 14.40 10.86
CA GLU A 111 16.21 14.08 11.84
C GLU A 111 16.39 14.79 13.20
N ASN A 112 17.53 15.46 13.43
CA ASN A 112 17.87 16.12 14.69
C ASN A 112 17.91 17.67 14.61
N THR A 113 17.40 18.25 13.53
CA THR A 113 17.28 19.71 13.33
C THR A 113 15.84 20.09 13.01
#